data_AF-A0A7C2FNM5-F1
#
_entry.id   AF-A0A7C2FNM5-F1
#
_cell.length_a   1.000
_cell.length_b   1.000
_cell.length_c   1.000
_cell.angle_alpha   90.00
_cell.angle_beta   90.00
_cell.angle_gamma   90.00
#
_symmetry.space_group_name_H-M   'P 1'
#
loop_
_entity.id
_entity.type
_entity.pdbx_description
1 polymer ?
#
loop_
_entity_poly.entity_id
_entity_poly.type
_entity_poly.pdbx_seq_one_letter_code
_entity_poly.pdbx_strand_id
1 'polypeptide(L)'
;MNDKSWHVLEYPKILNRLAEHTSFSLGHELALKLRPSSREDVVALRQQETSEARGLLDLKPDLSLGGVSNLRPLLKKARLQSTLTASELLDVRDTLLSARSLRRSIAPLHERYPILASRAEEIDPYSRLPEEIGQAINDRAEVVDQASEALKRIRQQVGEAHDELLDRLERIVSSPANAHYLQEKIVTERHGRYVIPLKADFKGRIPGVVHDQSSSGATLFIEPLATLELNNQWRQLQVEEEREVER
;
A
#
# COMPACT_ATOMS: atom_id res chain seq x y z
N MET A 1 -27.16 -12.30 34.82
CA MET A 1 -28.10 -12.82 33.80
C MET A 1 -27.34 -13.84 32.95
N ASN A 2 -27.95 -14.96 32.54
CA ASN A 2 -27.25 -16.01 31.78
C ASN A 2 -27.39 -15.83 30.25
N ASP A 3 -26.56 -16.51 29.47
CA ASP A 3 -26.54 -16.39 27.99
C ASP A 3 -27.86 -16.79 27.33
N LYS A 4 -28.61 -17.70 27.96
CA LYS A 4 -29.93 -18.12 27.48
C LYS A 4 -30.95 -16.97 27.56
N SER A 5 -30.94 -16.20 28.65
CA SER A 5 -31.80 -15.02 28.78
C SER A 5 -31.50 -13.96 27.72
N TRP A 6 -30.22 -13.72 27.40
CA TRP A 6 -29.83 -12.74 26.37
C TRP A 6 -30.31 -13.13 24.97
N HIS A 7 -30.29 -14.41 24.64
CA HIS A 7 -30.81 -14.91 23.37
C HIS A 7 -32.33 -14.77 23.27
N VAL A 8 -33.07 -15.09 24.34
CA VAL A 8 -34.54 -14.96 24.37
C VAL A 8 -34.96 -13.49 24.24
N LEU A 9 -34.20 -12.57 24.84
CA LEU A 9 -34.44 -11.12 24.74
C LEU A 9 -33.92 -10.51 23.43
N GLU A 10 -33.43 -11.33 22.50
CA GLU A 10 -32.86 -10.91 21.22
C GLU A 10 -31.74 -9.87 21.34
N TYR A 11 -31.06 -9.81 22.49
CA TYR A 11 -30.00 -8.84 22.74
C TYR A 11 -28.87 -8.87 21.69
N PRO A 12 -28.43 -10.04 21.17
CA PRO A 12 -27.47 -10.08 20.06
C PRO A 12 -27.94 -9.34 18.80
N LYS A 13 -29.24 -9.31 18.49
CA LYS A 13 -29.76 -8.55 17.34
C LYS A 13 -29.60 -7.04 17.56
N ILE A 14 -29.79 -6.57 18.79
CA ILE A 14 -29.58 -5.16 19.16
C ILE A 14 -28.10 -4.79 19.00
N LEU A 15 -27.19 -5.65 19.48
CA LEU A 15 -25.75 -5.42 19.34
C LEU A 15 -25.32 -5.40 17.86
N ASN A 16 -25.84 -6.28 17.02
CA ASN A 16 -25.55 -6.28 15.59
C ASN A 16 -26.00 -4.97 14.92
N ARG A 17 -27.22 -4.51 15.21
CA ARG A 17 -27.72 -3.21 14.70
C ARG A 17 -26.85 -2.04 15.14
N LEU A 18 -26.38 -2.04 16.39
CA LEU A 18 -25.45 -1.03 16.86
C LEU A 18 -24.10 -1.11 16.12
N ALA A 19 -23.58 -2.32 15.94
CA ALA A 19 -22.29 -2.55 15.31
C ALA A 19 -22.28 -2.13 13.83
N GLU A 20 -23.41 -2.25 13.12
CA GLU A 20 -23.61 -1.74 11.76
C GLU A 20 -23.50 -0.21 11.65
N HIS A 21 -23.72 0.52 12.75
CA HIS A 21 -23.57 1.98 12.81
C HIS A 21 -22.17 2.45 13.22
N THR A 22 -21.21 1.53 13.41
CA THR A 22 -19.82 1.90 13.72
C THR A 22 -19.00 2.13 12.45
N SER A 23 -18.14 3.13 12.45
CA SER A 23 -17.27 3.48 11.30
C SER A 23 -15.89 2.83 11.34
N PHE A 24 -15.57 2.08 12.41
CA PHE A 24 -14.27 1.47 12.63
C PHE A 24 -14.42 0.03 13.10
N SER A 25 -13.59 -0.87 12.57
CA SER A 25 -13.67 -2.32 12.86
C SER A 25 -13.48 -2.66 14.34
N LEU A 26 -12.64 -1.92 15.08
CA LEU A 26 -12.52 -2.14 16.53
C LEU A 26 -13.73 -1.59 17.29
N GLY A 27 -14.38 -0.53 16.78
CA GLY A 27 -15.66 -0.05 17.30
C GLY A 27 -16.77 -1.10 17.13
N HIS A 28 -16.81 -1.74 15.96
CA HIS A 28 -17.71 -2.86 15.68
C HIS A 28 -17.49 -4.02 16.67
N GLU A 29 -16.23 -4.41 16.89
CA GLU A 29 -15.87 -5.44 17.87
C GLU A 29 -16.31 -5.06 19.30
N LEU A 30 -16.12 -3.80 19.70
CA LEU A 30 -16.56 -3.31 21.02
C LEU A 30 -18.08 -3.35 21.16
N ALA A 31 -18.83 -2.92 20.14
CA ALA A 31 -20.29 -2.94 20.14
C ALA A 31 -20.83 -4.36 20.36
N LEU A 32 -20.29 -5.37 19.68
CA LEU A 32 -20.70 -6.78 19.83
C LEU A 32 -20.36 -7.37 21.20
N LYS A 33 -19.35 -6.81 21.88
CA LYS A 33 -18.91 -7.25 23.22
C LYS A 33 -19.63 -6.52 24.35
N LEU A 34 -20.48 -5.54 24.07
CA LEU A 34 -21.21 -4.82 25.11
C LEU A 34 -22.07 -5.78 25.94
N ARG A 35 -22.05 -5.55 27.26
CA ARG A 35 -22.87 -6.26 28.23
C ARG A 35 -23.54 -5.25 29.16
N PRO A 36 -24.82 -5.45 29.50
CA PRO A 36 -25.49 -4.63 30.49
C PRO A 36 -24.77 -4.73 31.84
N SER A 37 -24.68 -3.60 32.53
CA SER A 37 -24.10 -3.51 33.86
C SER A 37 -25.21 -3.37 34.89
N SER A 38 -25.09 -4.05 36.04
CA SER A 38 -25.95 -3.84 37.21
C SER A 38 -25.40 -2.80 38.19
N ARG A 39 -24.23 -2.24 37.88
CA ARG A 39 -23.58 -1.20 38.68
C ARG A 39 -24.02 0.18 38.21
N GLU A 40 -24.67 0.92 39.10
CA GLU A 40 -25.24 2.24 38.82
C GLU A 40 -24.19 3.25 38.34
N ASP A 41 -23.03 3.30 39.01
CA ASP A 41 -21.91 4.18 38.64
C ASP A 41 -21.43 3.95 37.20
N VAL A 42 -21.31 2.68 36.79
CA VAL A 42 -20.94 2.30 35.43
C VAL A 42 -22.02 2.69 34.42
N VAL A 43 -23.29 2.52 34.78
CA VAL A 43 -24.41 2.87 33.90
C VAL A 43 -24.50 4.38 33.70
N ALA A 44 -24.41 5.16 34.78
CA ALA A 44 -24.43 6.61 34.73
C ALA A 44 -23.28 7.17 33.88
N LEU A 45 -22.06 6.65 34.07
CA LEU A 45 -20.89 7.07 33.28
C LEU A 45 -21.07 6.80 31.79
N ARG A 46 -21.54 5.60 31.42
CA ARG A 46 -21.78 5.24 30.00
C ARG A 46 -22.88 6.09 29.36
N GLN A 47 -23.94 6.42 30.10
CA GLN A 47 -25.02 7.29 29.60
C GLN A 47 -24.54 8.73 29.42
N GLN A 48 -23.72 9.24 30.34
CA GLN A 48 -23.10 10.55 30.22
C GLN A 48 -22.16 10.59 29.00
N GLU A 49 -21.29 9.59 28.85
CA GLU A 49 -20.40 9.49 27.68
C GLU A 49 -21.18 9.45 26.36
N THR A 50 -22.30 8.72 26.30
CA THR A 50 -23.18 8.67 25.12
C THR A 50 -23.80 10.04 24.83
N SER A 51 -24.19 10.77 25.88
CA SER A 51 -24.76 12.12 25.78
C SER A 51 -23.72 13.13 25.28
N GLU A 52 -22.48 13.05 25.78
CA GLU A 52 -21.35 13.83 25.27
C GLU A 52 -21.08 13.51 23.79
N ALA A 53 -21.06 12.23 23.40
CA ALA A 53 -20.83 11.80 22.03
C ALA A 53 -21.91 12.32 21.08
N ARG A 54 -23.18 12.27 21.49
CA ARG A 54 -24.27 12.84 20.71
C ARG A 54 -24.11 14.35 20.53
N GLY A 55 -23.79 15.07 21.61
CA GLY A 55 -23.56 16.51 21.56
C GLY A 55 -22.34 16.89 20.71
N LEU A 56 -21.27 16.10 20.76
CA LEU A 56 -20.09 16.30 19.92
C LEU A 56 -20.42 16.17 18.43
N LEU A 57 -21.24 15.19 18.04
CA LEU A 57 -21.71 15.03 16.66
C LEU A 57 -22.56 16.21 16.18
N ASP A 58 -23.33 16.84 17.07
CA ASP A 58 -24.08 18.06 16.74
C ASP A 58 -23.16 19.28 16.58
N LEU A 59 -22.13 19.38 17.43
CA LEU A 59 -21.17 20.48 17.39
C LEU A 59 -20.19 20.36 16.21
N LYS A 60 -19.80 19.14 15.85
CA LYS A 60 -18.80 18.82 14.83
C LYS A 60 -19.33 17.72 13.90
N PRO A 61 -20.25 18.04 12.98
CA PRO A 61 -20.85 17.05 12.07
C PRO A 61 -19.83 16.40 11.13
N ASP A 62 -18.72 17.09 10.84
CA ASP A 62 -17.64 16.58 9.97
C ASP A 62 -16.61 15.72 10.72
N LEU A 63 -16.77 15.51 12.04
CA LEU A 63 -15.87 14.68 12.81
C LEU A 63 -15.98 13.22 12.34
N SER A 64 -14.88 12.67 11.84
CA SER A 64 -14.84 11.32 11.29
C SER A 64 -13.63 10.54 11.80
N LEU A 65 -13.79 9.21 11.89
CA LEU A 65 -12.70 8.24 12.08
C LEU A 65 -12.14 7.76 10.72
N GLY A 66 -12.41 8.47 9.62
CA GLY A 66 -11.96 8.09 8.28
C GLY A 66 -10.44 7.89 8.21
N GLY A 67 -10.00 6.92 7.40
CA GLY A 67 -8.59 6.57 7.26
C GLY A 67 -7.99 5.77 8.43
N VAL A 68 -8.79 5.43 9.46
CA VAL A 68 -8.32 4.59 10.57
C VAL A 68 -8.45 3.11 10.22
N SER A 69 -7.34 2.39 10.32
CA SER A 69 -7.23 0.96 10.08
C SER A 69 -6.92 0.21 11.39
N ASN A 70 -7.31 -1.06 11.46
CA ASN A 70 -6.98 -1.89 12.62
C ASN A 70 -5.50 -2.28 12.56
N LEU A 71 -4.66 -1.58 13.32
CA LEU A 71 -3.22 -1.80 13.31
C LEU A 71 -2.77 -3.05 14.10
N ARG A 72 -3.64 -3.73 14.87
CA ARG A 72 -3.22 -4.88 15.71
C ARG A 72 -2.49 -5.98 14.92
N PRO A 73 -2.92 -6.38 13.71
CA PRO A 73 -2.19 -7.35 12.89
C PRO A 73 -0.82 -6.84 12.44
N LEU A 74 -0.73 -5.56 12.07
CA LEU A 74 0.52 -4.92 11.62
C LEU A 74 1.53 -4.80 12.75
N LEU A 75 1.07 -4.37 13.93
CA LEU A 75 1.91 -4.32 15.14
C LEU A 75 2.41 -5.72 15.54
N LYS A 76 1.59 -6.77 15.34
CA LYS A 76 2.02 -8.15 15.57
C LYS A 76 3.12 -8.57 14.58
N LYS A 77 2.99 -8.23 13.30
CA LYS A 77 4.02 -8.47 12.27
C LYS A 77 5.32 -7.73 12.62
N ALA A 78 5.23 -6.44 12.91
CA ALA A 78 6.39 -5.63 13.29
C ALA A 78 7.09 -6.15 14.54
N ARG A 79 6.34 -6.61 15.56
CA ARG A 79 6.91 -7.24 16.76
C ARG A 79 7.66 -8.53 16.45
N LEU A 80 7.25 -9.25 15.41
CA LEU A 80 7.94 -10.45 14.90
C LEU A 80 9.07 -10.11 13.91
N GLN A 81 9.47 -8.83 13.81
CA GLN A 81 10.50 -8.34 12.88
C GLN A 81 10.18 -8.66 11.41
N SER A 82 8.89 -8.80 11.08
CA SER A 82 8.46 -8.95 9.69
C SER A 82 8.33 -7.57 9.04
N THR A 83 8.78 -7.45 7.79
CA THR A 83 8.62 -6.24 6.98
C THR A 83 7.14 -5.95 6.74
N LEU A 84 6.76 -4.69 6.90
CA LEU A 84 5.44 -4.19 6.49
C LEU A 84 5.53 -3.70 5.06
N THR A 85 4.51 -4.00 4.26
CA THR A 85 4.41 -3.49 2.89
C THR A 85 4.16 -1.97 2.91
N ALA A 86 4.43 -1.29 1.79
CA ALA A 86 4.18 0.14 1.68
C ALA A 86 2.71 0.52 1.98
N SER A 87 1.75 -0.30 1.51
CA SER A 87 0.33 -0.10 1.80
C SER A 87 0.00 -0.24 3.29
N GLU A 88 0.60 -1.22 3.97
CA GLU A 88 0.44 -1.39 5.42
C GLU A 88 1.08 -0.23 6.21
N LEU A 89 2.17 0.35 5.71
CA LEU A 89 2.76 1.56 6.31
C LEU A 89 1.86 2.78 6.09
N LEU A 90 1.18 2.90 4.94
CA LEU A 90 0.17 3.94 4.74
C LEU A 90 -1.00 3.80 5.71
N ASP A 91 -1.49 2.57 5.96
CA ASP A 91 -2.52 2.32 6.98
C ASP A 91 -2.09 2.84 8.36
N VAL A 92 -0.82 2.63 8.73
CA VAL A 92 -0.24 3.14 9.98
C VAL A 92 -0.21 4.68 9.98
N ARG A 93 0.31 5.29 8.91
CA ARG A 93 0.40 6.76 8.75
C ARG A 93 -0.97 7.40 8.87
N ASP A 94 -1.94 6.94 8.09
CA ASP A 94 -3.27 7.54 8.01
C ASP A 94 -4.03 7.38 9.32
N THR A 95 -3.89 6.22 9.99
CA THR A 95 -4.44 6.00 11.34
C THR A 95 -3.87 7.00 12.35
N LEU A 96 -2.57 7.25 12.34
CA LEU A 96 -1.91 8.19 13.26
C LEU A 96 -2.29 9.65 12.95
N LEU A 97 -2.42 10.01 11.67
CA LEU A 97 -2.89 11.33 11.25
C LEU A 97 -4.33 11.57 11.73
N SER A 98 -5.21 10.59 11.58
CA SER A 98 -6.58 10.66 12.08
C SER A 98 -6.63 10.72 13.61
N ALA A 99 -5.82 9.92 14.31
CA ALA A 99 -5.68 9.99 15.77
C ALA A 99 -5.27 11.39 16.25
N ARG A 100 -4.29 12.02 15.59
CA ARG A 100 -3.85 13.39 15.86
C ARG A 100 -4.96 14.42 15.61
N SER A 101 -5.69 14.26 14.51
CA SER A 101 -6.83 15.13 14.17
C SER A 101 -7.95 15.05 15.22
N LEU A 102 -8.29 13.84 15.67
CA LEU A 102 -9.27 13.59 16.71
C LEU A 102 -8.86 14.22 18.03
N ARG A 103 -7.62 13.98 18.48
CA ARG A 103 -7.09 14.61 19.70
C ARG A 103 -7.18 16.13 19.63
N ARG A 104 -6.70 16.74 18.54
CA ARG A 104 -6.74 18.20 18.35
C ARG A 104 -8.17 18.75 18.36
N SER A 105 -9.13 17.98 17.85
CA SER A 105 -10.52 18.41 17.74
C SER A 105 -11.33 18.25 19.03
N ILE A 106 -11.00 17.24 19.85
CA ILE A 106 -11.82 16.82 21.01
C ILE A 106 -11.21 17.28 22.33
N ALA A 107 -9.88 17.18 22.53
CA ALA A 107 -9.22 17.52 23.79
C ALA A 107 -9.50 18.97 24.26
N PRO A 108 -9.54 20.01 23.39
CA PRO A 108 -9.86 21.37 23.82
C PRO A 108 -11.29 21.57 24.33
N LEU A 109 -12.19 20.59 24.14
CA LEU A 109 -13.60 20.70 24.52
C LEU A 109 -13.88 20.21 25.96
N HIS A 110 -12.84 20.09 26.79
CA HIS A 110 -12.93 19.54 28.14
C HIS A 110 -14.04 20.16 29.02
N GLU A 111 -14.28 21.47 28.92
CA GLU A 111 -15.37 22.12 29.67
C GLU A 111 -16.77 21.61 29.30
N ARG A 112 -16.97 21.21 28.04
CA ARG A 112 -18.27 20.78 27.51
C ARG A 112 -18.42 19.27 27.46
N TYR A 113 -17.33 18.55 27.17
CA TYR A 113 -17.28 17.10 26.99
C TYR A 113 -16.08 16.50 27.74
N PRO A 114 -16.07 16.52 29.08
CA PRO A 114 -14.91 16.12 29.88
C PRO A 114 -14.53 14.64 29.71
N ILE A 115 -15.49 13.73 29.55
CA ILE A 115 -15.18 12.30 29.36
C ILE A 115 -14.49 12.09 28.02
N LEU A 116 -15.03 12.68 26.95
CA LEU A 116 -14.46 12.54 25.61
C LEU A 116 -13.11 13.25 25.47
N ALA A 117 -12.96 14.43 26.08
CA ALA A 117 -11.69 15.15 26.11
C ALA A 117 -10.61 14.33 26.83
N SER A 118 -10.92 13.76 28.00
CA SER A 118 -9.99 12.88 28.73
C SER A 118 -9.53 11.70 27.88
N ARG A 119 -10.44 11.03 27.17
CA ARG A 119 -10.09 9.94 26.25
C ARG A 119 -9.25 10.41 25.05
N ALA A 120 -9.52 11.60 24.54
CA ALA A 120 -8.75 12.17 23.45
C ALA A 120 -7.33 12.54 23.88
N GLU A 121 -7.13 12.90 25.16
CA GLU A 121 -5.80 13.18 25.72
C GLU A 121 -4.94 11.92 25.87
N GLU A 122 -5.54 10.74 26.07
CA GLU A 122 -4.85 9.44 26.07
C GLU A 122 -4.25 9.07 24.70
N ILE A 123 -4.69 9.73 23.62
CA ILE A 123 -4.17 9.49 22.28
C ILE A 123 -2.77 10.10 22.15
N ASP A 124 -1.75 9.26 22.01
CA ASP A 124 -0.41 9.70 21.61
C ASP A 124 -0.38 10.04 20.10
N PRO A 125 -0.02 11.27 19.70
CA PRO A 125 -0.02 11.69 18.30
C PRO A 125 1.14 11.12 17.48
N TYR A 126 2.18 10.53 18.09
CA TYR A 126 3.36 9.98 17.42
C TYR A 126 3.84 10.80 16.21
N SER A 127 4.08 12.11 16.38
CA SER A 127 4.22 13.05 15.25
C SER A 127 5.29 12.69 14.22
N ARG A 128 6.37 12.05 14.64
CA ARG A 128 7.52 11.72 13.80
C ARG A 128 7.26 10.57 12.82
N LEU A 129 6.54 9.53 13.25
CA LEU A 129 6.39 8.30 12.45
C LEU A 129 5.58 8.54 11.15
N PRO A 130 4.44 9.26 11.16
CA PRO A 130 3.72 9.58 9.93
C PRO A 130 4.53 10.43 8.95
N GLU A 131 5.40 11.31 9.47
CA GLU A 131 6.27 12.15 8.65
C GLU A 131 7.37 11.30 7.98
N GLU A 132 7.99 10.39 8.72
CA GLU A 132 8.97 9.44 8.16
C GLU A 132 8.35 8.55 7.09
N ILE A 133 7.15 8.01 7.34
CA ILE A 133 6.42 7.22 6.34
C ILE A 133 6.08 8.07 5.11
N GLY A 134 5.60 9.30 5.30
CA GLY A 134 5.26 10.21 4.20
C GLY A 134 6.45 10.72 3.39
N GLN A 135 7.67 10.71 3.94
CA GLN A 135 8.90 11.02 3.21
C GLN A 135 9.37 9.85 2.35
N ALA A 136 9.07 8.61 2.76
CA ALA A 136 9.51 7.40 2.07
C ALA A 136 8.46 6.82 1.11
N ILE A 137 7.16 7.03 1.38
CA ILE A 137 6.05 6.39 0.67
C ILE A 137 5.01 7.44 0.26
N ASN A 138 4.66 7.45 -1.02
CA ASN A 138 3.62 8.33 -1.56
C ASN A 138 2.19 7.79 -1.32
N ASP A 139 1.17 8.56 -1.68
CA ASP A 139 -0.24 8.16 -1.48
C ASP A 139 -0.71 7.02 -2.39
N ARG A 140 0.13 6.56 -3.34
CA ARG A 140 -0.12 5.37 -4.17
C ARG A 140 0.50 4.10 -3.60
N ALA A 141 1.05 4.17 -2.39
CA ALA A 141 1.80 3.09 -1.74
C ALA A 141 3.07 2.69 -2.51
N GLU A 142 3.74 3.66 -3.13
CA GLU A 142 5.02 3.46 -3.81
C GLU A 142 6.14 4.12 -3.01
N VAL A 143 7.28 3.43 -2.90
CA VAL A 143 8.49 4.00 -2.28
C VAL A 143 9.08 5.05 -3.22
N VAL A 144 9.23 6.29 -2.75
CA VAL A 144 9.71 7.41 -3.56
C VAL A 144 11.23 7.44 -3.65
N ASP A 145 11.77 8.09 -4.68
CA ASP A 145 13.22 8.19 -4.88
C ASP A 145 13.93 8.81 -3.67
N GLN A 146 13.27 9.76 -2.99
CA GLN A 146 13.85 10.42 -1.81
C GLN A 146 13.88 9.54 -0.55
N ALA A 147 13.33 8.32 -0.61
CA ALA A 147 13.37 7.40 0.53
C ALA A 147 14.81 7.03 0.91
N SER A 148 15.71 6.90 -0.07
CA SER A 148 17.15 6.75 0.18
C SER A 148 17.99 7.28 -0.99
N GLU A 149 19.16 7.84 -0.69
CA GLU A 149 20.12 8.25 -1.74
C GLU A 149 20.58 7.07 -2.60
N ALA A 150 20.62 5.86 -2.03
CA ALA A 150 20.95 4.65 -2.77
C ALA A 150 19.86 4.28 -3.77
N LEU A 151 18.57 4.33 -3.37
CA LEU A 151 17.43 4.04 -4.25
C LEU A 151 17.38 5.03 -5.41
N LYS A 152 17.53 6.33 -5.11
CA LYS A 152 17.59 7.38 -6.13
C LYS A 152 18.69 7.10 -7.17
N ARG A 153 19.90 6.74 -6.70
CA ARG A 153 21.02 6.42 -7.58
C ARG A 153 20.74 5.17 -8.43
N ILE A 154 20.19 4.11 -7.83
CA ILE A 154 19.86 2.88 -8.55
C ILE A 154 18.81 3.16 -9.63
N ARG A 155 17.74 3.90 -9.32
CA ARG A 155 16.70 4.28 -10.31
C ARG A 155 17.27 5.09 -11.47
N GLN A 156 18.17 6.03 -11.19
CA GLN A 156 18.88 6.76 -12.25
C GLN A 156 19.68 5.80 -13.14
N GLN A 157 20.42 4.87 -12.56
CA GLN A 157 21.20 3.87 -13.30
C GLN A 157 20.30 2.92 -14.11
N VAL A 158 19.13 2.54 -13.58
CA VAL A 158 18.12 1.75 -14.30
C VAL A 158 17.67 2.50 -15.56
N GLY A 159 17.36 3.80 -15.43
CA GLY A 159 16.97 4.64 -16.57
C GLY A 159 18.09 4.77 -17.62
N GLU A 160 19.31 5.08 -17.19
CA GLU A 160 20.46 5.19 -18.10
C GLU A 160 20.75 3.88 -18.85
N ALA A 161 20.71 2.74 -18.15
CA ALA A 161 20.91 1.43 -18.76
C ALA A 161 19.76 1.04 -19.71
N HIS A 162 18.54 1.47 -19.41
CA HIS A 162 17.36 1.26 -20.27
C HIS A 162 17.47 2.04 -21.57
N ASP A 163 17.82 3.32 -21.49
CA ASP A 163 17.98 4.20 -22.65
C ASP A 163 19.11 3.68 -23.56
N GLU A 164 20.26 3.30 -22.99
CA GLU A 164 21.38 2.75 -23.77
C GLU A 164 21.01 1.45 -24.49
N LEU A 165 20.26 0.57 -23.82
CA LEU A 165 19.75 -0.68 -24.38
C LEU A 165 18.78 -0.41 -25.53
N LEU A 166 17.78 0.47 -25.34
CA LEU A 166 16.81 0.82 -26.36
C LEU A 166 17.47 1.46 -27.57
N ASP A 167 18.35 2.43 -27.38
CA ASP A 167 19.09 3.06 -28.48
C ASP A 167 19.87 2.03 -29.31
N ARG A 168 20.47 1.02 -28.65
CA ARG A 168 21.22 -0.03 -29.33
C ARG A 168 20.30 -0.95 -30.13
N LEU A 169 19.16 -1.33 -29.57
CA LEU A 169 18.15 -2.14 -30.24
C LEU A 169 17.51 -1.39 -31.42
N GLU A 170 17.18 -0.11 -31.25
CA GLU A 170 16.64 0.74 -32.31
C GLU A 170 17.60 0.90 -33.46
N ARG A 171 18.92 1.05 -33.21
CA ARG A 171 19.95 1.03 -34.25
C ARG A 171 19.98 -0.29 -35.02
N ILE A 172 19.78 -1.43 -34.35
CA ILE A 172 19.72 -2.75 -34.99
C ILE A 172 18.46 -2.87 -35.86
N VAL A 173 17.32 -2.41 -35.35
CA VAL A 173 16.00 -2.49 -36.00
C VAL A 173 15.87 -1.56 -37.19
N SER A 174 16.42 -0.35 -37.07
CA SER A 174 16.39 0.68 -38.12
C SER A 174 17.42 0.47 -39.22
N SER A 175 18.45 -0.37 -38.98
CA SER A 175 19.47 -0.71 -39.97
C SER A 175 18.86 -1.29 -41.25
N PRO A 176 19.11 -0.69 -42.43
CA PRO A 176 18.62 -1.21 -43.71
C PRO A 176 19.06 -2.66 -43.98
N ALA A 177 20.22 -3.07 -43.47
CA ALA A 177 20.75 -4.42 -43.64
C ALA A 177 19.90 -5.48 -42.91
N ASN A 178 19.28 -5.11 -41.78
CA ASN A 178 18.49 -6.04 -40.97
C ASN A 178 17.00 -6.00 -41.35
N ALA A 179 16.54 -4.94 -42.01
CA ALA A 179 15.13 -4.69 -42.31
C ALA A 179 14.41 -5.85 -43.02
N HIS A 180 15.09 -6.61 -43.88
CA HIS A 180 14.49 -7.73 -44.59
C HIS A 180 14.26 -8.97 -43.69
N TYR A 181 15.09 -9.13 -42.66
CA TYR A 181 15.06 -10.28 -41.75
C TYR A 181 14.01 -10.10 -40.64
N LEU A 182 13.71 -8.86 -40.27
CA LEU A 182 12.74 -8.54 -39.23
C LEU A 182 11.31 -8.77 -39.72
N GLN A 183 10.46 -9.25 -38.82
CA GLN A 183 9.02 -9.35 -39.06
C GLN A 183 8.39 -7.95 -39.02
N GLU A 184 8.72 -7.19 -37.97
CA GLU A 184 8.31 -5.80 -37.77
C GLU A 184 9.50 -4.99 -37.25
N LYS A 185 9.55 -3.70 -37.61
CA LYS A 185 10.62 -2.80 -37.18
C LYS A 185 10.31 -2.19 -35.82
N ILE A 186 10.12 -3.05 -34.81
CA ILE A 186 9.81 -2.64 -33.45
C ILE A 186 10.73 -3.33 -32.45
N VAL A 187 10.96 -2.66 -31.34
CA VAL A 187 11.51 -3.27 -30.12
C VAL A 187 10.32 -3.70 -29.27
N THR A 188 10.36 -4.91 -28.73
CA THR A 188 9.29 -5.44 -27.85
C THR A 188 9.90 -6.12 -26.64
N GLU A 189 9.09 -6.40 -25.63
CA GLU A 189 9.53 -7.07 -24.42
C GLU A 189 8.99 -8.50 -24.37
N ARG A 190 9.83 -9.48 -23.97
CA ARG A 190 9.44 -10.85 -23.68
C ARG A 190 10.08 -11.29 -22.38
N HIS A 191 9.26 -11.74 -21.43
CA HIS A 191 9.71 -12.26 -20.14
C HIS A 191 10.67 -11.32 -19.38
N GLY A 192 10.41 -10.01 -19.41
CA GLY A 192 11.28 -9.02 -18.74
C GLY A 192 12.55 -8.65 -19.51
N ARG A 193 12.65 -9.02 -20.80
CA ARG A 193 13.81 -8.70 -21.65
C ARG A 193 13.39 -8.04 -22.94
N TYR A 194 14.15 -7.04 -23.36
CA TYR A 194 13.91 -6.42 -24.66
C TYR A 194 14.51 -7.26 -25.79
N VAL A 195 13.69 -7.45 -26.82
CA VAL A 195 13.92 -8.36 -27.94
C VAL A 195 13.39 -7.74 -29.24
N ILE A 196 13.83 -8.31 -30.37
CA ILE A 196 13.40 -7.92 -31.70
C ILE A 196 12.72 -9.10 -32.42
N PRO A 197 11.64 -8.87 -33.17
CA PRO A 197 10.93 -9.94 -33.87
C PRO A 197 11.63 -10.28 -35.20
N LEU A 198 12.20 -11.47 -35.29
CA LEU A 198 12.84 -12.02 -36.47
C LEU A 198 11.90 -13.00 -37.18
N LYS A 199 11.85 -12.96 -38.51
CA LYS A 199 11.19 -14.01 -39.30
C LYS A 199 11.87 -15.35 -39.08
N ALA A 200 11.11 -16.41 -38.85
CA ALA A 200 11.64 -17.73 -38.52
C ALA A 200 12.62 -18.27 -39.59
N ASP A 201 12.35 -17.99 -40.87
CA ASP A 201 13.19 -18.40 -42.01
C ASP A 201 14.61 -17.81 -41.99
N PHE A 202 14.80 -16.71 -41.25
CA PHE A 202 16.08 -16.02 -41.15
C PHE A 202 16.79 -16.28 -39.82
N LYS A 203 16.41 -17.33 -39.08
CA LYS A 203 17.06 -17.74 -37.83
C LYS A 203 18.58 -17.79 -37.98
N GLY A 204 19.29 -17.17 -37.03
CA GLY A 204 20.76 -17.11 -37.01
C GLY A 204 21.38 -15.99 -37.86
N ARG A 205 20.60 -15.24 -38.65
CA ARG A 205 21.11 -14.06 -39.37
C ARG A 205 21.48 -12.91 -38.45
N ILE A 206 20.70 -12.72 -37.39
CA ILE A 206 21.07 -11.87 -36.27
C ILE A 206 21.49 -12.80 -35.13
N PRO A 207 22.79 -12.85 -34.77
CA PRO A 207 23.25 -13.64 -33.64
C PRO A 207 22.58 -13.15 -32.36
N GLY A 208 22.02 -14.08 -31.60
CA GLY A 208 21.26 -13.75 -30.40
C GLY A 208 20.60 -14.97 -29.77
N VAL A 209 19.96 -14.73 -28.62
CA VAL A 209 19.25 -15.75 -27.84
C VAL A 209 17.76 -15.63 -28.14
N VAL A 210 17.11 -16.75 -28.48
CA VAL A 210 15.65 -16.79 -28.67
C VAL A 210 14.99 -16.87 -27.30
N HIS A 211 14.10 -15.93 -26.99
CA HIS A 211 13.35 -15.90 -25.74
C HIS A 211 11.91 -16.40 -25.87
N ASP A 212 11.32 -16.23 -27.05
CA ASP A 212 9.93 -16.60 -27.30
C ASP A 212 9.69 -16.85 -28.79
N GLN A 213 8.57 -17.49 -29.12
CA GLN A 213 8.13 -17.76 -30.49
C GLN A 213 6.62 -17.50 -30.62
N SER A 214 6.19 -16.92 -31.74
CA SER A 214 4.77 -16.72 -32.01
C SER A 214 4.00 -18.04 -32.06
N SER A 215 2.71 -18.05 -31.75
CA SER A 215 1.87 -19.26 -31.78
C SER A 215 1.84 -19.95 -33.15
N SER A 216 1.98 -19.19 -34.23
CA SER A 216 2.09 -19.70 -35.61
C SER A 216 3.48 -20.25 -35.96
N GLY A 217 4.48 -20.05 -35.11
CA GLY A 217 5.89 -20.37 -35.36
C GLY A 217 6.63 -19.41 -36.28
N ALA A 218 5.93 -18.48 -36.94
CA ALA A 218 6.48 -17.63 -38.00
C ALA A 218 7.43 -16.53 -37.51
N THR A 219 7.35 -16.12 -36.24
CA THR A 219 8.19 -15.06 -35.66
C THR A 219 8.95 -15.59 -34.44
N LEU A 220 10.26 -15.35 -34.42
CA LEU A 220 11.15 -15.61 -33.29
C LEU A 220 11.50 -14.29 -32.61
N PHE A 221 11.30 -14.22 -31.29
CA PHE A 221 11.68 -13.05 -30.51
C PHE A 221 13.09 -13.24 -29.97
N ILE A 222 14.03 -12.46 -30.50
CA ILE A 222 15.45 -12.66 -30.27
C ILE A 222 16.04 -11.47 -29.53
N GLU A 223 16.83 -11.75 -28.49
CA GLU A 223 17.76 -10.81 -27.88
C GLU A 223 19.08 -10.84 -28.67
N PRO A 224 19.44 -9.77 -29.41
CA PRO A 224 20.70 -9.72 -30.13
C PRO A 224 21.90 -9.86 -29.19
N LEU A 225 22.95 -10.56 -29.64
CA LEU A 225 24.18 -10.73 -28.86
C LEU A 225 24.83 -9.38 -28.51
N ALA A 226 24.67 -8.38 -29.38
CA ALA A 226 25.17 -7.03 -29.20
C ALA A 226 24.48 -6.23 -28.08
N THR A 227 23.37 -6.74 -27.52
CA THR A 227 22.60 -6.10 -26.44
C THR A 227 22.49 -6.99 -25.21
N LEU A 228 23.08 -8.21 -25.23
CA LEU A 228 22.98 -9.19 -24.15
C LEU A 228 23.47 -8.62 -22.81
N GLU A 229 24.65 -8.00 -22.82
CA GLU A 229 25.24 -7.39 -21.62
C GLU A 229 24.41 -6.21 -21.11
N LEU A 230 23.89 -5.37 -22.01
CA LEU A 230 23.04 -4.22 -21.65
C LEU A 230 21.72 -4.67 -21.00
N ASN A 231 21.06 -5.68 -21.55
CA ASN A 231 19.87 -6.29 -20.96
C ASN A 231 20.17 -6.91 -19.59
N ASN A 232 21.30 -7.63 -19.46
CA ASN A 232 21.71 -8.22 -18.19
C ASN A 232 21.99 -7.14 -17.13
N GLN A 233 22.67 -6.07 -17.50
CA GLN A 233 22.96 -4.93 -16.62
C GLN A 233 21.66 -4.24 -16.18
N TRP A 234 20.77 -3.92 -17.12
CA TRP A 234 19.47 -3.32 -16.80
C TRP A 234 18.67 -4.22 -15.85
N ARG A 235 18.60 -5.53 -16.12
CA ARG A 235 17.89 -6.47 -15.26
C ARG A 235 18.51 -6.59 -13.87
N GLN A 236 19.84 -6.55 -13.77
CA GLN A 236 20.54 -6.59 -12.49
C GLN A 236 20.20 -5.34 -11.65
N LEU A 237 20.20 -4.16 -12.26
CA LEU A 237 19.85 -2.91 -11.59
C LEU A 237 18.38 -2.90 -11.12
N GLN A 238 17.45 -3.48 -11.88
CA GLN A 238 16.06 -3.66 -11.43
C GLN A 238 15.96 -4.52 -10.18
N VAL A 239 16.71 -5.63 -10.12
CA VAL A 239 16.72 -6.50 -8.92
C VAL A 239 17.35 -5.78 -7.73
N GLU A 240 18.36 -4.94 -7.96
CA GLU A 240 18.95 -4.09 -6.91
C GLU A 240 17.96 -3.02 -6.42
N GLU A 241 17.16 -2.44 -7.31
CA GLU A 241 16.08 -1.53 -6.95
C GLU A 241 15.04 -2.21 -6.06
N GLU A 242 14.54 -3.39 -6.47
CA GLU A 242 13.57 -4.18 -5.70
C GLU A 242 14.10 -4.46 -4.28
N ARG A 243 15.38 -4.84 -4.16
CA ARG A 243 16.01 -5.11 -2.85
C ARG A 243 16.16 -3.87 -1.99
N GLU A 244 16.50 -2.72 -2.57
CA GLU A 244 16.63 -1.47 -1.82
C GLU A 244 15.25 -0.93 -1.40
N VAL A 245 14.19 -1.20 -2.17
CA VAL A 245 12.80 -0.91 -1.79
C VAL A 245 12.32 -1.78 -0.62
N GLU A 246 12.76 -3.04 -0.53
CA GLU A 246 12.39 -3.96 0.56
C GLU A 246 13.14 -3.72 1.89
N ARG A 247 14.20 -2.92 1.87
CA ARG A 247 15.11 -2.68 3.00
C ARG A 247 14.50 -1.79 4.08
#